data_AF-A0A341B6D7-F1
#
_entry.id   AF-A0A341B6D7-F1
#
_cell.length_a   1.000
_cell.length_b   1.000
_cell.length_c   1.000
_cell.angle_alpha   90.00
_cell.angle_beta   90.00
_cell.angle_gamma   90.00
#
_symmetry.space_group_name_H-M   'P 1'
#
loop_
_entity.id
_entity.type
_entity.pdbx_description
1 polymer ?
#
loop_
_entity_poly.entity_id
_entity_poly.type
_entity_poly.pdbx_seq_one_letter_code
_entity_poly.pdbx_strand_id
1 'polypeptide(L)'
;MLSEVLLVSAPGKVILHGEHAVVHGKVALAVALNLRTFLRLQPHSNGKVDLNLPNIGIQRAWDVAKLQMLDTSFLKQGDVTALTPEQMEKLKEVAGFPEDCADHEHLAVLSFLYLYLSICQSQRALPSLDVAVWSELPTGAGLGSSAAYSVCLAAALLTACKEIPNPLKDGEAASRWTEESLELINKWAFQGERVIHGNPSGVDNAVSTWGGALRYQQGKISSLKRPPALKILLTNTKVPRSTKALVAGVRSRLLKFPEIVAPLLTSIDAISLECERLLGEMAAAPAPEHYLVLEELIDMNQHHLNALGVGHASLDRLCQVTMAHGLHSKLTGAGGGGCGITLLRPDLEQPEVEAMKQALTSCGFDCWETSIGAPGVSVHTAASLDPPVRQALDGL
;
A
#
# COMPACT_ATOMS: atom_id res chain seq x y z
N MET A 1 21.43 -10.53 15.95
CA MET A 1 20.43 -11.33 15.23
C MET A 1 19.44 -11.99 16.18
N LEU A 2 18.15 -11.93 15.88
CA LEU A 2 17.12 -12.77 16.52
C LEU A 2 17.20 -14.21 16.00
N SER A 3 16.79 -15.19 16.81
CA SER A 3 16.79 -16.62 16.46
C SER A 3 15.40 -17.18 16.18
N GLU A 4 14.36 -16.36 16.36
CA GLU A 4 12.96 -16.76 16.25
C GLU A 4 12.37 -16.37 14.89
N VAL A 5 11.28 -17.03 14.52
CA VAL A 5 10.50 -16.69 13.32
C VAL A 5 9.77 -15.37 13.57
N LEU A 6 9.86 -14.46 12.61
CA LEU A 6 9.13 -13.21 12.60
C LEU A 6 7.99 -13.28 11.59
N LEU A 7 6.79 -12.94 12.03
CA LEU A 7 5.61 -12.79 11.19
C LEU A 7 5.18 -11.33 11.24
N VAL A 8 5.28 -10.63 10.12
CA VAL A 8 4.93 -9.21 10.02
C VAL A 8 3.88 -9.00 8.96
N SER A 9 3.13 -7.91 9.05
CA SER A 9 2.22 -7.52 7.99
C SER A 9 2.06 -6.01 7.91
N ALA A 10 1.73 -5.51 6.72
CA ALA A 10 1.40 -4.12 6.47
C ALA A 10 0.15 -4.01 5.58
N PRO A 11 -0.76 -3.03 5.84
CA PRO A 11 -1.93 -2.79 5.01
C PRO A 11 -1.54 -2.17 3.67
N GLY A 12 -2.42 -2.28 2.68
CA GLY A 12 -2.37 -1.43 1.50
C GLY A 12 -2.88 -0.02 1.77
N LYS A 13 -3.13 0.73 0.70
CA LYS A 13 -3.77 2.05 0.75
C LYS A 13 -4.82 2.23 -0.32
N VAL A 14 -5.80 3.08 -0.02
CA VAL A 14 -6.69 3.69 -1.00
C VAL A 14 -6.70 5.21 -0.80
N ILE A 15 -6.95 5.96 -1.87
CA ILE A 15 -7.23 7.39 -1.76
C ILE A 15 -8.72 7.54 -1.50
N LEU A 16 -9.05 8.11 -0.35
CA LEU A 16 -10.44 8.41 0.01
C LEU A 16 -10.91 9.62 -0.79
N HIS A 17 -10.14 10.70 -0.76
CA HIS A 17 -10.36 11.92 -1.54
C HIS A 17 -9.03 12.60 -1.94
N GLY A 18 -9.03 13.33 -3.07
CA GLY A 18 -7.92 14.20 -3.50
C GLY A 18 -7.02 13.61 -4.59
N GLU A 19 -7.49 12.57 -5.27
CA GLU A 19 -6.78 11.72 -6.25
C GLU A 19 -5.88 12.48 -7.21
N HIS A 20 -6.48 13.26 -8.12
CA HIS A 20 -5.73 14.06 -9.10
C HIS A 20 -5.51 15.50 -8.62
N ALA A 21 -6.31 15.95 -7.66
CA ALA A 21 -6.20 17.29 -7.11
C ALA A 21 -4.83 17.52 -6.42
N VAL A 22 -4.29 16.46 -5.81
CA VAL A 22 -2.99 16.48 -5.14
C VAL A 22 -1.83 16.89 -6.05
N VAL A 23 -1.87 16.51 -7.33
CA VAL A 23 -0.86 16.86 -8.34
C VAL A 23 -0.84 18.38 -8.58
N HIS A 24 -1.94 19.06 -8.26
CA HIS A 24 -2.14 20.49 -8.40
C HIS A 24 -2.08 21.24 -7.05
N GLY A 25 -1.44 20.64 -6.04
CA GLY A 25 -1.17 21.27 -4.75
C GLY A 25 -2.33 21.26 -3.75
N LYS A 26 -3.40 20.53 -4.06
CA LYS A 26 -4.55 20.35 -3.17
C LYS A 26 -4.29 19.25 -2.13
N VAL A 27 -5.15 19.18 -1.13
CA VAL A 27 -5.15 18.16 -0.09
C VAL A 27 -5.64 16.83 -0.66
N ALA A 28 -5.02 15.74 -0.22
CA ALA A 28 -5.55 14.39 -0.37
C ALA A 28 -5.54 13.63 0.96
N LEU A 29 -6.53 12.76 1.12
CA LEU A 29 -6.63 11.81 2.22
C LEU A 29 -6.37 10.40 1.70
N ALA A 30 -5.26 9.82 2.12
CA ALA A 30 -4.94 8.41 1.89
C ALA A 30 -5.23 7.61 3.16
N VAL A 31 -5.87 6.46 3.04
CA VAL A 31 -6.29 5.63 4.17
C VAL A 31 -5.79 4.20 4.02
N ALA A 32 -5.44 3.58 5.14
CA ALA A 32 -4.95 2.22 5.18
C ALA A 32 -6.06 1.23 4.87
N LEU A 33 -5.86 0.42 3.83
CA LEU A 33 -6.77 -0.61 3.37
C LEU A 33 -6.45 -1.91 4.11
N ASN A 34 -7.44 -2.51 4.78
CA ASN A 34 -7.25 -3.74 5.57
C ASN A 34 -7.20 -5.02 4.70
N LEU A 35 -6.58 -4.93 3.54
CA LEU A 35 -6.04 -6.05 2.79
C LEU A 35 -4.52 -5.96 2.94
N ARG A 36 -3.92 -6.97 3.56
CA ARG A 36 -2.55 -6.89 4.07
C ARG A 36 -1.59 -7.72 3.24
N THR A 37 -0.35 -7.24 3.18
CA THR A 37 0.80 -8.06 2.83
C THR A 37 1.36 -8.66 4.11
N PHE A 38 1.62 -9.95 4.09
CA PHE A 38 2.20 -10.74 5.18
C PHE A 38 3.59 -11.24 4.78
N LEU A 39 4.51 -11.21 5.72
CA LEU A 39 5.86 -11.69 5.54
C LEU A 39 6.25 -12.60 6.70
N ARG A 40 6.81 -13.75 6.36
CA ARG A 40 7.51 -14.66 7.27
C ARG A 40 9.00 -14.52 7.04
N LEU A 41 9.76 -14.28 8.10
CA LEU A 41 11.22 -14.31 8.10
C LEU A 41 11.68 -15.32 9.15
N GLN A 42 12.45 -16.31 8.71
CA GLN A 42 13.02 -17.33 9.56
C GLN A 42 14.55 -17.33 9.44
N PRO A 43 15.29 -17.08 10.53
CA PRO A 43 16.73 -17.28 10.54
C PRO A 43 17.07 -18.77 10.33
N HIS A 44 18.09 -19.06 9.52
CA HIS A 44 18.62 -20.42 9.33
C HIS A 44 20.16 -20.40 9.36
N SER A 45 20.79 -21.58 9.34
CA SER A 45 22.26 -21.73 9.46
C SER A 45 22.92 -22.34 8.21
N ASN A 46 22.20 -22.40 7.09
CA ASN A 46 22.64 -23.08 5.87
C ASN A 46 23.57 -22.22 4.97
N GLY A 47 23.90 -20.99 5.37
CA GLY A 47 24.76 -20.09 4.58
C GLY A 47 24.08 -19.46 3.36
N LYS A 48 22.74 -19.54 3.23
CA LYS A 48 21.99 -18.99 2.11
C LYS A 48 21.08 -17.84 2.54
N VAL A 49 20.52 -17.12 1.59
CA VAL A 49 19.37 -16.25 1.81
C VAL A 49 18.34 -16.59 0.76
N ASP A 50 17.17 -17.04 1.20
CA ASP A 50 16.07 -17.52 0.37
C ASP A 50 14.94 -16.47 0.36
N LEU A 51 14.40 -16.20 -0.82
CA LEU A 51 13.24 -15.34 -1.04
C LEU A 51 12.17 -16.11 -1.82
N ASN A 52 10.99 -16.23 -1.24
CA ASN A 52 9.81 -16.83 -1.83
C ASN A 52 8.67 -15.80 -1.95
N LEU A 53 8.12 -15.64 -3.14
CA LEU A 53 7.02 -14.72 -3.46
C LEU A 53 5.87 -15.50 -4.11
N PRO A 54 5.02 -16.20 -3.34
CA PRO A 54 3.98 -17.09 -3.88
C PRO A 54 2.99 -16.40 -4.81
N ASN A 55 2.62 -15.13 -4.56
CA ASN A 55 1.65 -14.41 -5.41
C ASN A 55 2.10 -14.25 -6.86
N ILE A 56 3.41 -14.32 -7.13
CA ILE A 56 4.01 -14.19 -8.47
C ILE A 56 4.84 -15.42 -8.87
N GLY A 57 4.82 -16.49 -8.07
CA GLY A 57 5.51 -17.75 -8.39
C GLY A 57 7.04 -17.66 -8.45
N ILE A 58 7.65 -16.71 -7.72
CA ILE A 58 9.11 -16.53 -7.73
C ILE A 58 9.74 -17.13 -6.49
N GLN A 59 10.76 -17.94 -6.71
CA GLN A 59 11.67 -18.41 -5.67
C GLN A 59 13.12 -18.14 -6.10
N ARG A 60 13.90 -17.55 -5.19
CA ARG A 60 15.31 -17.22 -5.40
C ARG A 60 16.12 -17.52 -4.14
N ALA A 61 17.37 -17.86 -4.35
CA ALA A 61 18.30 -18.19 -3.27
C ALA A 61 19.69 -17.65 -3.63
N TRP A 62 20.37 -17.01 -2.68
CA TRP A 62 21.73 -16.52 -2.85
C TRP A 62 22.66 -17.09 -1.78
N ASP A 63 23.92 -17.28 -2.14
CA ASP A 63 24.97 -17.69 -1.21
C ASP A 63 25.47 -16.46 -0.44
N VAL A 64 25.37 -16.50 0.89
CA VAL A 64 25.76 -15.39 1.76
C VAL A 64 27.26 -15.11 1.65
N ALA A 65 28.11 -16.13 1.47
CA ALA A 65 29.55 -15.93 1.32
C ALA A 65 29.87 -15.14 0.05
N LYS A 66 29.15 -15.38 -1.05
CA LYS A 66 29.30 -14.58 -2.28
C LYS A 66 28.84 -13.15 -2.07
N LEU A 67 27.68 -12.96 -1.42
CA LEU A 67 27.16 -11.62 -1.14
C LEU A 67 28.09 -10.82 -0.21
N GLN A 68 28.73 -11.48 0.75
CA GLN A 68 29.68 -10.87 1.69
C GLN A 68 30.96 -10.39 1.02
N MET A 69 31.38 -11.02 -0.09
CA MET A 69 32.56 -10.64 -0.87
C MET A 69 32.30 -9.46 -1.82
N LEU A 70 31.04 -9.08 -2.03
CA LEU A 70 30.70 -7.95 -2.87
C LEU A 70 31.15 -6.64 -2.21
N ASP A 71 31.72 -5.75 -3.01
CA ASP A 71 31.90 -4.37 -2.58
C ASP A 71 30.54 -3.68 -2.53
N THR A 72 29.93 -3.60 -1.35
CA THR A 72 28.64 -2.92 -1.13
C THR A 72 28.79 -1.41 -0.96
N SER A 73 29.97 -0.83 -1.19
CA SER A 73 30.19 0.62 -1.13
C SER A 73 29.26 1.40 -2.06
N PHE A 74 28.83 0.80 -3.18
CA PHE A 74 27.86 1.41 -4.08
C PHE A 74 26.47 1.60 -3.45
N LEU A 75 26.14 0.90 -2.36
CA LEU A 75 24.88 1.09 -1.63
C LEU A 75 24.98 2.18 -0.55
N LYS A 76 26.19 2.62 -0.20
CA LYS A 76 26.40 3.71 0.77
C LYS A 76 26.08 5.05 0.13
N GLN A 77 24.83 5.47 0.22
CA GLN A 77 24.49 6.89 0.08
C GLN A 77 24.26 7.50 1.46
N GLY A 78 25.03 8.56 1.75
CA GLY A 78 24.56 9.60 2.64
C GLY A 78 23.25 10.16 2.10
N ASP A 79 22.36 10.56 3.00
CA ASP A 79 20.99 11.02 2.75
C ASP A 79 20.71 11.55 1.32
N VAL A 80 19.76 10.89 0.60
CA VAL A 80 18.71 11.50 -0.26
C VAL A 80 18.66 11.19 -1.78
N THR A 81 19.56 10.48 -2.47
CA THR A 81 19.38 10.24 -3.94
C THR A 81 18.82 8.87 -4.33
N ALA A 82 18.15 8.79 -5.49
CA ALA A 82 17.64 7.53 -6.02
C ALA A 82 18.83 6.70 -6.50
N LEU A 83 18.68 5.39 -6.61
CA LEU A 83 19.74 4.55 -7.18
C LEU A 83 20.11 5.07 -8.57
N THR A 84 21.38 5.31 -8.80
CA THR A 84 21.89 5.64 -10.13
C THR A 84 21.70 4.43 -11.05
N PRO A 85 21.60 4.63 -12.37
CA PRO A 85 21.52 3.53 -13.33
C PRO A 85 22.65 2.51 -13.12
N GLU A 86 23.87 2.96 -12.84
CA GLU A 86 25.02 2.10 -12.55
C GLU A 86 24.83 1.23 -11.31
N GLN A 87 24.26 1.79 -10.23
CA GLN A 87 23.96 1.03 -9.02
C GLN A 87 22.84 -0.01 -9.27
N MET A 88 21.86 0.34 -10.11
CA MET A 88 20.80 -0.58 -10.50
C MET A 88 21.34 -1.74 -11.34
N GLU A 89 22.22 -1.48 -12.30
CA GLU A 89 22.86 -2.53 -13.09
C GLU A 89 23.69 -3.48 -12.24
N LYS A 90 24.52 -2.96 -11.32
CA LYS A 90 25.26 -3.79 -10.36
C LYS A 90 24.32 -4.65 -9.50
N LEU A 91 23.18 -4.12 -9.08
CA LEU A 91 22.21 -4.87 -8.29
C LEU A 91 21.56 -5.99 -9.12
N LYS A 92 21.32 -5.78 -10.42
CA LYS A 92 20.85 -6.82 -11.35
C LYS A 92 21.88 -7.92 -11.55
N GLU A 93 23.15 -7.56 -11.71
CA GLU A 93 24.27 -8.51 -11.79
C GLU A 93 24.29 -9.40 -10.53
N VAL A 94 24.19 -8.80 -9.34
CA VAL A 94 24.14 -9.52 -8.06
C VAL A 94 22.90 -10.42 -7.95
N ALA A 95 21.77 -9.95 -8.45
CA ALA A 95 20.53 -10.73 -8.48
C ALA A 95 20.60 -11.92 -9.45
N GLY A 96 21.57 -11.95 -10.37
CA GLY A 96 21.74 -12.98 -11.38
C GLY A 96 20.75 -12.84 -12.54
N PHE A 97 20.28 -11.63 -12.84
CA PHE A 97 19.38 -11.37 -13.96
C PHE A 97 20.17 -11.02 -15.24
N PRO A 98 19.75 -11.51 -16.43
CA PRO A 98 20.35 -11.11 -17.69
C PRO A 98 20.07 -9.63 -18.01
N GLU A 99 20.97 -8.96 -18.73
CA GLU A 99 20.90 -7.50 -19.04
C GLU A 99 19.56 -7.10 -19.72
N ASP A 100 18.95 -7.99 -20.49
CA ASP A 100 17.72 -7.76 -21.26
C ASP A 100 16.42 -8.16 -20.54
N CYS A 101 16.45 -8.47 -19.25
CA CYS A 101 15.26 -8.92 -18.53
C CYS A 101 14.31 -7.76 -18.21
N ALA A 102 13.34 -7.53 -19.09
CA ALA A 102 12.27 -6.56 -18.88
C ALA A 102 11.08 -7.23 -18.19
N ASP A 103 11.03 -7.21 -16.86
CA ASP A 103 9.78 -7.49 -16.12
C ASP A 103 9.74 -6.75 -14.79
N HIS A 104 8.57 -6.19 -14.46
CA HIS A 104 8.27 -5.55 -13.18
C HIS A 104 8.46 -6.50 -11.97
N GLU A 105 8.45 -7.80 -12.21
CA GLU A 105 8.65 -8.87 -11.23
C GLU A 105 10.08 -8.92 -10.67
N HIS A 106 11.07 -8.48 -11.46
CA HIS A 106 12.46 -8.37 -11.01
C HIS A 106 12.65 -7.26 -9.97
N LEU A 107 11.84 -6.19 -10.02
CA LEU A 107 11.97 -5.05 -9.12
C LEU A 107 11.70 -5.42 -7.67
N ALA A 108 10.82 -6.40 -7.41
CA ALA A 108 10.58 -6.91 -6.06
C ALA A 108 11.83 -7.59 -5.50
N VAL A 109 12.51 -8.41 -6.31
CA VAL A 109 13.76 -9.09 -5.94
C VAL A 109 14.89 -8.09 -5.74
N LEU A 110 15.03 -7.09 -6.63
CA LEU A 110 16.01 -6.03 -6.49
C LEU A 110 15.77 -5.21 -5.22
N SER A 111 14.52 -4.84 -4.93
CA SER A 111 14.15 -4.13 -3.70
C SER A 111 14.49 -4.95 -2.45
N PHE A 112 14.25 -6.26 -2.47
CA PHE A 112 14.69 -7.16 -1.40
C PHE A 112 16.20 -7.15 -1.21
N LEU A 113 16.97 -7.42 -2.26
CA LEU A 113 18.44 -7.47 -2.17
C LEU A 113 19.02 -6.12 -1.71
N TYR A 114 18.47 -5.02 -2.22
CA TYR A 114 18.84 -3.68 -1.78
C TYR A 114 18.63 -3.52 -0.28
N LEU A 115 17.44 -3.83 0.24
CA LEU A 115 17.13 -3.70 1.66
C LEU A 115 17.95 -4.66 2.52
N TYR A 116 18.09 -5.92 2.10
CA TYR A 116 18.88 -6.93 2.79
C TYR A 116 20.33 -6.50 2.93
N LEU A 117 21.00 -6.14 1.82
CA LEU A 117 22.40 -5.73 1.84
C LEU A 117 22.59 -4.41 2.62
N SER A 118 21.69 -3.45 2.45
CA SER A 118 21.83 -2.11 3.05
C SER A 118 21.48 -2.07 4.54
N ILE A 119 20.54 -2.89 5.00
CA ILE A 119 20.18 -2.97 6.43
C ILE A 119 21.14 -3.91 7.16
N CYS A 120 21.47 -5.07 6.57
CA CYS A 120 22.29 -6.07 7.24
C CYS A 120 23.80 -5.74 7.26
N GLN A 121 24.26 -4.73 6.51
CA GLN A 121 25.67 -4.30 6.53
C GLN A 121 26.15 -3.82 7.91
N SER A 122 25.24 -3.43 8.82
CA SER A 122 25.59 -3.08 10.20
C SER A 122 26.10 -4.29 11.00
N GLN A 123 25.74 -5.51 10.54
CA GLN A 123 26.15 -6.75 11.17
C GLN A 123 27.57 -7.13 10.72
N ARG A 124 28.31 -7.84 11.58
CA ARG A 124 29.67 -8.32 11.27
C ARG A 124 29.70 -9.32 10.11
N ALA A 125 28.62 -10.08 9.94
CA ALA A 125 28.41 -11.03 8.87
C ALA A 125 26.95 -10.96 8.43
N LEU A 126 26.72 -11.09 7.13
CA LEU A 126 25.38 -11.13 6.56
C LEU A 126 24.60 -12.34 7.11
N PRO A 127 23.33 -12.15 7.52
CA PRO A 127 22.50 -13.22 8.05
C PRO A 127 22.04 -14.19 6.97
N SER A 128 22.02 -15.47 7.28
CA SER A 128 21.28 -16.44 6.50
C SER A 128 19.80 -16.40 6.90
N LEU A 129 18.90 -16.17 5.94
CA LEU A 129 17.46 -15.98 6.18
C LEU A 129 16.61 -16.74 5.14
N ASP A 130 15.47 -17.28 5.58
CA ASP A 130 14.37 -17.72 4.70
C ASP A 130 13.22 -16.72 4.80
N VAL A 131 12.87 -16.07 3.69
CA VAL A 131 11.87 -15.01 3.63
C VAL A 131 10.76 -15.40 2.66
N ALA A 132 9.52 -15.45 3.15
CA ALA A 132 8.32 -15.67 2.33
C ALA A 132 7.38 -14.46 2.43
N VAL A 133 6.87 -13.96 1.30
CA VAL A 133 5.94 -12.82 1.27
C VAL A 133 4.70 -13.14 0.46
N TRP A 134 3.54 -13.07 1.11
CA TRP A 134 2.23 -13.28 0.50
C TRP A 134 1.30 -12.11 0.80
N SER A 135 0.46 -11.69 -0.15
CA SER A 135 -0.43 -10.54 -0.04
C SER A 135 -1.86 -10.85 -0.46
N GLU A 136 -2.80 -10.26 0.27
CA GLU A 136 -4.22 -10.18 -0.08
C GLU A 136 -4.49 -9.11 -1.14
N LEU A 137 -3.54 -8.18 -1.34
CA LEU A 137 -3.70 -7.05 -2.24
C LEU A 137 -3.62 -7.51 -3.70
N PRO A 138 -4.58 -7.12 -4.55
CA PRO A 138 -4.48 -7.32 -5.99
C PRO A 138 -3.23 -6.62 -6.57
N THR A 139 -2.39 -7.40 -7.26
CA THR A 139 -1.18 -6.90 -7.91
C THR A 139 -1.53 -5.87 -9.00
N GLY A 140 -0.77 -4.77 -9.05
CA GLY A 140 -0.90 -3.76 -10.12
C GLY A 140 -2.14 -2.86 -10.05
N ALA A 141 -3.04 -3.05 -9.08
CA ALA A 141 -4.28 -2.28 -8.99
C ALA A 141 -4.09 -0.82 -8.48
N GLY A 142 -2.88 -0.46 -8.04
CA GLY A 142 -2.58 0.85 -7.45
C GLY A 142 -2.92 0.93 -5.96
N LEU A 143 -3.10 -0.21 -5.29
CA LEU A 143 -3.47 -0.31 -3.87
C LEU A 143 -2.27 -0.37 -2.90
N GLY A 144 -1.05 -0.14 -3.41
CA GLY A 144 0.15 0.00 -2.57
C GLY A 144 0.77 -1.31 -2.14
N SER A 145 0.60 -2.38 -2.93
CA SER A 145 1.21 -3.68 -2.66
C SER A 145 2.74 -3.61 -2.57
N SER A 146 3.40 -2.82 -3.41
CA SER A 146 4.87 -2.63 -3.37
C SER A 146 5.33 -1.92 -2.10
N ALA A 147 4.59 -0.90 -1.66
CA ALA A 147 4.87 -0.20 -0.42
C ALA A 147 4.65 -1.09 0.81
N ALA A 148 3.54 -1.84 0.85
CA ALA A 148 3.28 -2.81 1.90
C ALA A 148 4.37 -3.90 1.96
N TYR A 149 4.85 -4.35 0.79
CA TYR A 149 5.99 -5.25 0.65
C TYR A 149 7.28 -4.65 1.24
N SER A 150 7.69 -3.45 0.82
CA SER A 150 8.89 -2.79 1.32
C SER A 150 8.81 -2.48 2.83
N VAL A 151 7.64 -2.14 3.34
CA VAL A 151 7.40 -1.94 4.79
C VAL A 151 7.55 -3.24 5.57
N CYS A 152 6.98 -4.35 5.07
CA CYS A 152 7.17 -5.66 5.70
C CYS A 152 8.65 -6.07 5.74
N LEU A 153 9.36 -5.91 4.62
CA LEU A 153 10.79 -6.24 4.55
C LEU A 153 11.62 -5.39 5.51
N ALA A 154 11.42 -4.07 5.49
CA ALA A 154 12.14 -3.16 6.37
C ALA A 154 11.89 -3.51 7.84
N ALA A 155 10.63 -3.72 8.24
CA ALA A 155 10.29 -4.08 9.62
C ALA A 155 10.93 -5.41 10.05
N ALA A 156 10.84 -6.45 9.22
CA ALA A 156 11.39 -7.76 9.55
C ALA A 156 12.92 -7.75 9.59
N LEU A 157 13.59 -7.11 8.63
CA LEU A 157 15.06 -7.03 8.57
C LEU A 157 15.62 -6.20 9.73
N LEU A 158 15.05 -5.01 10.00
CA LEU A 158 15.48 -4.16 11.12
C LEU A 158 15.32 -4.90 12.46
N THR A 159 14.21 -5.61 12.64
CA THR A 159 13.95 -6.39 13.85
C THR A 159 14.93 -7.57 13.96
N ALA A 160 15.14 -8.33 12.87
CA ALA A 160 16.07 -9.45 12.82
C ALA A 160 17.52 -9.01 13.11
N CYS A 161 17.94 -7.87 12.58
CA CYS A 161 19.25 -7.25 12.84
C CYS A 161 19.38 -6.62 14.24
N LYS A 162 18.28 -6.54 15.01
CA LYS A 162 18.19 -5.85 16.31
C LYS A 162 18.47 -4.34 16.24
N GLU A 163 18.20 -3.72 15.09
CA GLU A 163 18.22 -2.26 14.91
C GLU A 163 16.99 -1.61 15.56
N ILE A 164 15.88 -2.36 15.64
CA ILE A 164 14.67 -1.99 16.38
C ILE A 164 14.26 -3.14 17.31
N PRO A 165 13.63 -2.86 18.46
CA PRO A 165 13.15 -3.90 19.37
C PRO A 165 11.99 -4.69 18.74
N ASN A 166 11.87 -5.97 19.09
CA ASN A 166 10.67 -6.75 18.79
C ASN A 166 9.55 -6.30 19.76
N PRO A 167 8.42 -5.76 19.27
CA PRO A 167 7.37 -5.26 20.15
C PRO A 167 6.46 -6.38 20.66
N LEU A 168 6.56 -7.61 20.13
CA LEU A 168 5.75 -8.74 20.54
C LEU A 168 6.13 -9.17 21.98
N LYS A 169 5.18 -9.05 22.90
CA LYS A 169 5.32 -9.50 24.29
C LYS A 169 4.60 -10.82 24.51
N ASP A 170 5.02 -11.56 25.53
CA ASP A 170 4.38 -12.81 25.93
C ASP A 170 2.87 -12.60 26.18
N GLY A 171 2.04 -13.32 25.42
CA GLY A 171 0.58 -13.29 25.53
C GLY A 171 -0.15 -12.30 24.62
N GLU A 172 0.53 -11.42 23.88
CA GLU A 172 -0.10 -10.56 22.87
C GLU A 172 -0.22 -11.30 21.52
N ALA A 173 -1.39 -11.24 20.90
CA ALA A 173 -1.63 -11.87 19.59
C ALA A 173 -0.94 -11.11 18.44
N ALA A 174 -0.90 -9.78 18.54
CA ALA A 174 -0.25 -8.87 17.60
C ALA A 174 0.15 -7.58 18.29
N SER A 175 1.27 -6.98 17.87
CA SER A 175 1.82 -5.76 18.46
C SER A 175 2.41 -4.84 17.38
N ARG A 176 2.63 -3.57 17.72
CA ARG A 176 3.22 -2.56 16.82
C ARG A 176 4.45 -1.93 17.46
N TRP A 177 5.36 -1.47 16.60
CA TRP A 177 6.58 -0.77 17.01
C TRP A 177 6.28 0.65 17.51
N THR A 178 7.24 1.22 18.25
CA THR A 178 7.20 2.61 18.73
C THR A 178 7.34 3.60 17.57
N GLU A 179 6.96 4.86 17.80
CA GLU A 179 7.04 5.92 16.77
C GLU A 179 8.46 6.06 16.18
N GLU A 180 9.50 6.05 17.01
CA GLU A 180 10.90 6.11 16.56
C GLU A 180 11.28 4.95 15.63
N SER A 181 10.78 3.74 15.94
CA SER A 181 11.00 2.56 15.10
C SER A 181 10.18 2.62 13.82
N LEU A 182 8.95 3.16 13.86
CA LEU A 182 8.10 3.36 12.68
C LEU A 182 8.72 4.36 11.70
N GLU A 183 9.31 5.45 12.18
CA GLU A 183 10.06 6.40 11.34
C GLU A 183 11.21 5.71 10.60
N LEU A 184 11.98 4.87 11.29
CA LEU A 184 13.07 4.11 10.67
C LEU A 184 12.55 3.08 9.64
N ILE A 185 11.47 2.36 9.97
CA ILE A 185 10.80 1.45 9.03
C ILE A 185 10.34 2.20 7.79
N ASN A 186 9.70 3.37 7.96
CA ASN A 186 9.23 4.19 6.84
C ASN A 186 10.39 4.67 5.97
N LYS A 187 11.48 5.16 6.58
CA LYS A 187 12.68 5.64 5.87
C LYS A 187 13.26 4.54 4.98
N TRP A 188 13.41 3.32 5.50
CA TRP A 188 13.93 2.19 4.72
C TRP A 188 12.95 1.70 3.67
N ALA A 189 11.66 1.58 4.01
CA ALA A 189 10.63 1.20 3.06
C ALA A 189 10.54 2.19 1.89
N PHE A 190 10.73 3.49 2.16
CA PHE A 190 10.80 4.53 1.13
C PHE A 190 11.95 4.28 0.16
N GLN A 191 13.14 3.88 0.65
CA GLN A 191 14.25 3.52 -0.24
C GLN A 191 13.91 2.28 -1.09
N GLY A 192 13.25 1.28 -0.50
CA GLY A 192 12.74 0.12 -1.23
C GLY A 192 11.77 0.50 -2.35
N GLU A 193 10.86 1.45 -2.10
CA GLU A 193 9.93 1.97 -3.11
C GLU A 193 10.64 2.78 -4.20
N ARG A 194 11.75 3.46 -3.89
CA ARG A 194 12.57 4.16 -4.90
C ARG A 194 13.27 3.20 -5.83
N VAL A 195 13.64 2.01 -5.38
CA VAL A 195 14.16 0.93 -6.24
C VAL A 195 13.11 0.53 -7.28
N ILE A 196 11.84 0.43 -6.86
CA ILE A 196 10.74 -0.08 -7.69
C ILE A 196 10.18 1.01 -8.63
N HIS A 197 9.93 2.21 -8.10
CA HIS A 197 9.20 3.28 -8.80
C HIS A 197 10.07 4.49 -9.18
N GLY A 198 11.33 4.54 -8.75
CA GLY A 198 12.25 5.65 -8.97
C GLY A 198 11.96 6.86 -8.08
N ASN A 199 10.88 7.58 -8.37
CA ASN A 199 10.51 8.82 -7.66
C ASN A 199 9.11 8.76 -7.00
N PRO A 200 8.90 7.85 -6.01
CA PRO A 200 7.67 7.77 -5.24
C PRO A 200 7.45 9.02 -4.36
N SER A 201 6.19 9.33 -4.04
CA SER A 201 5.81 10.47 -3.20
C SER A 201 6.02 10.26 -1.69
N GLY A 202 6.18 9.01 -1.25
CA GLY A 202 6.26 8.63 0.16
C GLY A 202 4.92 8.32 0.82
N VAL A 203 3.79 8.56 0.14
CA VAL A 203 2.45 8.36 0.72
C VAL A 203 2.14 6.88 0.93
N ASP A 204 2.46 6.04 -0.06
CA ASP A 204 2.07 4.63 -0.03
C ASP A 204 2.73 3.86 1.12
N ASN A 205 4.04 4.05 1.30
CA ASN A 205 4.78 3.47 2.41
C ASN A 205 4.43 4.14 3.74
N ALA A 206 4.13 5.45 3.76
CA ALA A 206 3.61 6.12 4.96
C ALA A 206 2.32 5.46 5.47
N VAL A 207 1.35 5.25 4.58
CA VAL A 207 0.09 4.58 4.93
C VAL A 207 0.34 3.16 5.42
N SER A 208 1.22 2.42 4.75
CA SER A 208 1.56 1.06 5.13
C SER A 208 2.28 1.00 6.49
N THR A 209 3.10 1.99 6.83
CA THR A 209 3.82 2.06 8.12
C THR A 209 2.88 2.47 9.27
N TRP A 210 2.25 3.64 9.17
CA TRP A 210 1.51 4.23 10.29
C TRP A 210 0.06 3.74 10.38
N GLY A 211 -0.52 3.33 9.25
CA GLY A 211 -1.93 2.98 9.18
C GLY A 211 -2.86 4.19 9.30
N GLY A 212 -4.12 3.93 9.61
CA GLY A 212 -5.13 4.95 9.84
C GLY A 212 -5.40 5.77 8.57
N ALA A 213 -5.35 7.09 8.71
CA ALA A 213 -5.63 8.06 7.66
C ALA A 213 -4.53 9.13 7.67
N LEU A 214 -4.04 9.48 6.49
CA LEU A 214 -2.94 10.40 6.27
C LEU A 214 -3.39 11.50 5.33
N ARG A 215 -3.20 12.74 5.78
CA ARG A 215 -3.29 13.93 4.96
C ARG A 215 -1.98 14.11 4.21
N TYR A 216 -2.07 14.30 2.90
CA TYR A 216 -0.96 14.71 2.06
C TYR A 216 -1.25 16.06 1.40
N GLN A 217 -0.27 16.96 1.43
CA GLN A 217 -0.31 18.22 0.70
C GLN A 217 1.10 18.69 0.35
N GLN A 218 1.39 18.82 -0.95
CA GLN A 218 2.67 19.36 -1.46
C GLN A 218 3.92 18.73 -0.79
N GLY A 219 3.95 17.40 -0.68
CA GLY A 219 5.08 16.66 -0.09
C GLY A 219 5.07 16.58 1.44
N LYS A 220 4.15 17.26 2.13
CA LYS A 220 3.96 17.12 3.58
C LYS A 220 2.93 16.04 3.87
N ILE A 221 3.29 15.10 4.75
CA ILE A 221 2.42 14.02 5.23
C ILE A 221 2.13 14.26 6.71
N SER A 222 0.87 14.16 7.12
CA SER A 222 0.46 14.23 8.52
C SER A 222 -0.63 13.22 8.82
N SER A 223 -0.49 12.47 9.93
CA SER A 223 -1.47 11.47 10.34
C SER A 223 -2.67 12.11 11.05
N LEU A 224 -3.88 11.66 10.70
CA LEU A 224 -5.10 12.00 11.42
C LEU A 224 -5.14 11.20 12.72
N LYS A 225 -5.45 11.87 13.83
CA LYS A 225 -5.50 11.20 15.14
C LYS A 225 -6.76 10.34 15.23
N ARG A 226 -6.58 9.02 15.32
CA ARG A 226 -7.62 8.01 15.62
C ARG A 226 -8.83 8.03 14.66
N PRO A 227 -8.64 7.91 13.34
CA PRO A 227 -9.77 7.80 12.42
C PRO A 227 -10.61 6.55 12.76
N PRO A 228 -11.94 6.60 12.60
CA PRO A 228 -12.78 5.41 12.73
C PRO A 228 -12.40 4.38 11.66
N ALA A 229 -12.51 3.09 12.00
CA ALA A 229 -12.48 2.05 10.99
C ALA A 229 -13.82 2.03 10.26
N LEU A 230 -13.79 2.23 8.93
CA LEU A 230 -14.99 2.22 8.10
C LEU A 230 -15.02 0.95 7.26
N LYS A 231 -16.15 0.25 7.25
CA LYS A 231 -16.34 -0.92 6.38
C LYS A 231 -16.58 -0.45 4.94
N ILE A 232 -15.99 -1.15 3.98
CA ILE A 232 -16.14 -0.85 2.55
C ILE A 232 -16.24 -2.13 1.72
N LEU A 233 -16.80 -1.99 0.51
CA LEU A 233 -16.48 -2.89 -0.59
C LEU A 233 -15.39 -2.25 -1.44
N LEU A 234 -14.29 -2.98 -1.63
CA LEU A 234 -13.29 -2.68 -2.64
C LEU A 234 -13.64 -3.46 -3.90
N THR A 235 -13.81 -2.77 -5.02
CA THR A 235 -14.16 -3.41 -6.30
C THR A 235 -13.08 -3.12 -7.33
N ASN A 236 -12.44 -4.16 -7.86
CA ASN A 236 -11.51 -4.06 -8.98
C ASN A 236 -12.25 -4.33 -10.29
N THR A 237 -12.34 -3.33 -11.15
CA THR A 237 -13.00 -3.45 -12.45
C THR A 237 -12.23 -4.32 -13.46
N LYS A 238 -10.97 -4.69 -13.15
CA LYS A 238 -10.03 -5.39 -14.04
C LYS A 238 -9.71 -4.66 -15.34
N VAL A 239 -10.18 -3.42 -15.49
CA VAL A 239 -9.87 -2.60 -16.66
C VAL A 239 -8.45 -2.02 -16.51
N PRO A 240 -7.54 -2.33 -17.44
CA PRO A 240 -6.18 -1.79 -17.41
C PRO A 240 -6.19 -0.29 -17.66
N ARG A 241 -5.20 0.42 -17.11
CA ARG A 241 -5.12 1.87 -17.18
C ARG A 241 -3.68 2.36 -17.24
N SER A 242 -3.50 3.57 -17.78
CA SER A 242 -2.23 4.29 -17.71
C SER A 242 -2.37 5.51 -16.80
N THR A 243 -1.84 5.42 -15.58
CA THR A 243 -1.82 6.54 -14.63
C THR A 243 -1.16 7.77 -15.23
N LYS A 244 -0.06 7.60 -15.96
CA LYS A 244 0.65 8.69 -16.64
C LYS A 244 -0.25 9.39 -17.67
N ALA A 245 -1.02 8.63 -18.45
CA ALA A 245 -1.93 9.21 -19.43
C ALA A 245 -3.08 9.98 -18.77
N LEU A 246 -3.66 9.44 -17.69
CA LEU A 246 -4.75 10.10 -16.96
C LEU A 246 -4.29 11.42 -16.31
N VAL A 247 -3.14 11.42 -15.65
CA VAL A 247 -2.55 12.64 -15.07
C VAL A 247 -2.24 13.67 -16.16
N ALA A 248 -1.68 13.25 -17.30
CA ALA A 248 -1.44 14.14 -18.43
C ALA A 248 -2.76 14.70 -19.02
N GLY A 249 -3.81 13.89 -19.05
CA GLY A 249 -5.16 14.29 -19.47
C GLY A 249 -5.75 15.38 -18.57
N VAL A 250 -5.66 15.23 -17.25
CA VAL A 250 -6.10 16.25 -16.30
C VAL A 250 -5.31 17.55 -16.47
N ARG A 251 -3.99 17.47 -16.60
CA ARG A 251 -3.15 18.65 -16.86
C ARG A 251 -3.54 19.35 -18.17
N SER A 252 -3.75 18.60 -19.25
CA SER A 252 -4.18 19.15 -20.54
C SER A 252 -5.55 19.83 -20.44
N ARG A 253 -6.50 19.21 -19.72
CA ARG A 253 -7.84 19.77 -19.50
C ARG A 253 -7.79 21.06 -18.67
N LEU A 254 -6.95 21.12 -17.63
CA LEU A 254 -6.73 22.32 -16.85
C LEU A 254 -6.17 23.47 -17.70
N LEU A 255 -5.19 23.20 -18.56
CA LEU A 255 -4.65 24.21 -19.48
C LEU A 255 -5.66 24.66 -20.53
N LYS A 256 -6.54 23.75 -20.97
CA LYS A 256 -7.57 24.04 -21.98
C LYS A 256 -8.73 24.85 -21.41
N PHE A 257 -9.13 24.60 -20.16
CA PHE A 257 -10.29 25.22 -19.51
C PHE A 257 -9.95 25.67 -18.08
N PRO A 258 -9.02 26.63 -17.90
CA PRO A 258 -8.50 26.98 -16.58
C PRO A 258 -9.57 27.50 -15.63
N GLU A 259 -10.48 28.35 -16.12
CA GLU A 259 -11.57 28.97 -15.34
C GLU A 259 -12.63 27.96 -14.89
N ILE A 260 -12.70 26.79 -15.52
CA ILE A 260 -13.64 25.72 -15.16
C ILE A 260 -12.96 24.71 -14.24
N VAL A 261 -11.75 24.28 -14.60
CA VAL A 261 -11.06 23.20 -13.91
C VAL A 261 -10.41 23.68 -12.61
N ALA A 262 -9.91 24.92 -12.52
CA ALA A 262 -9.31 25.40 -11.28
C ALA A 262 -10.32 25.52 -10.11
N PRO A 263 -11.56 26.02 -10.33
CA PRO A 263 -12.62 25.93 -9.30
C PRO A 263 -13.00 24.48 -8.98
N LEU A 264 -13.07 23.60 -9.99
CA LEU A 264 -13.36 22.19 -9.78
C LEU A 264 -12.33 21.51 -8.86
N LEU A 265 -11.03 21.74 -9.10
CA LEU A 265 -9.96 21.26 -8.25
C LEU A 265 -10.03 21.85 -6.82
N THR A 266 -10.52 23.08 -6.69
CA THR A 266 -10.76 23.72 -5.39
C THR A 266 -11.96 23.11 -4.65
N SER A 267 -12.98 22.64 -5.37
CA SER A 267 -14.08 21.88 -4.78
C SER A 267 -13.61 20.53 -4.23
N ILE A 268 -12.77 19.81 -4.98
CA ILE A 268 -12.18 18.52 -4.52
C ILE A 268 -11.29 18.71 -3.27
N ASP A 269 -10.56 19.83 -3.21
CA ASP A 269 -9.79 20.23 -2.02
C ASP A 269 -10.70 20.43 -0.80
N ALA A 270 -11.81 21.16 -0.98
CA ALA A 270 -12.80 21.38 0.07
C ALA A 270 -13.46 20.07 0.55
N ILE A 271 -13.76 19.13 -0.36
CA ILE A 271 -14.25 17.78 0.00
C ILE A 271 -13.26 17.07 0.91
N SER A 272 -11.96 17.14 0.61
CA SER A 272 -10.92 16.48 1.40
C SER A 272 -10.80 17.09 2.80
N LEU A 273 -10.86 18.42 2.90
CA LEU A 273 -10.84 19.13 4.18
C LEU A 273 -12.07 18.83 5.04
N GLU A 274 -13.25 18.75 4.41
CA GLU A 274 -14.50 18.45 5.11
C GLU A 274 -14.53 17.00 5.59
N CYS A 275 -14.07 16.06 4.77
CA CYS A 275 -13.90 14.66 5.18
C CYS A 275 -12.92 14.52 6.35
N GLU A 276 -11.81 15.25 6.35
CA GLU A 276 -10.84 15.25 7.45
C GLU A 276 -11.48 15.71 8.77
N ARG A 277 -12.24 16.81 8.73
CA ARG A 277 -12.98 17.33 9.89
C ARG A 277 -13.96 16.29 10.42
N LEU A 278 -14.77 15.71 9.53
CA LEU A 278 -15.81 14.74 9.85
C LEU A 278 -15.23 13.46 10.48
N LEU A 279 -14.13 12.92 9.93
CA LEU A 279 -13.46 11.76 10.49
C LEU A 279 -12.94 12.03 11.92
N GLY A 280 -12.49 13.26 12.19
CA GLY A 280 -12.11 13.69 13.54
C GLY A 280 -13.28 13.73 14.52
N GLU A 281 -14.47 14.11 14.06
CA GLU A 281 -15.70 14.13 14.88
C GLU A 281 -16.23 12.71 15.14
N MET A 282 -16.23 11.87 14.11
CA MET A 282 -16.59 10.45 14.24
C MET A 282 -15.69 9.70 15.21
N ALA A 283 -14.40 10.07 15.31
CA ALA A 283 -13.48 9.46 16.26
C ALA A 283 -13.90 9.67 17.73
N ALA A 284 -14.62 10.76 18.02
CA ALA A 284 -15.14 11.05 19.35
C ALA A 284 -16.50 10.38 19.60
N ALA A 285 -17.40 10.46 18.62
CA ALA A 285 -18.74 9.87 18.69
C ALA A 285 -19.26 9.53 17.28
N PRO A 286 -19.16 8.27 16.82
CA PRO A 286 -19.75 7.86 15.55
C PRO A 286 -21.28 7.99 15.61
N ALA A 287 -21.87 8.59 14.59
CA ALA A 287 -23.31 8.77 14.46
C ALA A 287 -23.74 8.43 13.02
N PRO A 288 -24.98 7.92 12.82
CA PRO A 288 -25.49 7.62 11.48
C PRO A 288 -25.46 8.84 10.54
N GLU A 289 -25.68 10.04 11.07
CA GLU A 289 -25.65 11.31 10.33
C GLU A 289 -24.28 11.58 9.69
N HIS A 290 -23.19 11.15 10.33
CA HIS A 290 -21.85 11.29 9.75
C HIS A 290 -21.67 10.40 8.50
N TYR A 291 -22.32 9.23 8.45
CA TYR A 291 -22.26 8.37 7.27
C TYR A 291 -22.97 9.02 6.08
N LEU A 292 -24.10 9.69 6.29
CA LEU A 292 -24.81 10.43 5.23
C LEU A 292 -23.92 11.50 4.60
N VAL A 293 -23.18 12.26 5.42
CA VAL A 293 -22.23 13.26 4.91
C VAL A 293 -21.09 12.59 4.14
N LEU A 294 -20.53 11.48 4.63
CA LEU A 294 -19.50 10.74 3.89
C LEU A 294 -20.01 10.24 2.53
N GLU A 295 -21.25 9.76 2.47
CA GLU A 295 -21.90 9.31 1.22
C GLU A 295 -22.04 10.46 0.22
N GLU A 296 -22.49 11.64 0.66
CA GLU A 296 -22.57 12.84 -0.18
C GLU A 296 -21.19 13.31 -0.68
N LEU A 297 -20.17 13.29 0.19
CA LEU A 297 -18.80 13.62 -0.19
C LEU A 297 -18.23 12.63 -1.22
N ILE A 298 -18.58 11.34 -1.09
CA ILE A 298 -18.21 10.30 -2.04
C ILE A 298 -18.82 10.59 -3.42
N ASP A 299 -20.11 10.87 -3.48
CA ASP A 299 -20.83 11.14 -4.73
C ASP A 299 -20.32 12.42 -5.41
N MET A 300 -20.22 13.51 -4.67
CA MET A 300 -19.71 14.79 -5.19
C MET A 300 -18.31 14.63 -5.78
N ASN A 301 -17.43 13.90 -5.08
CA ASN A 301 -16.07 13.68 -5.57
C ASN A 301 -16.05 12.77 -6.80
N GLN A 302 -16.87 11.71 -6.85
CA GLN A 302 -17.00 10.87 -8.04
C GLN A 302 -17.42 11.69 -9.27
N HIS A 303 -18.41 12.57 -9.12
CA HIS A 303 -18.83 13.45 -10.21
C HIS A 303 -17.75 14.45 -10.62
N HIS A 304 -17.01 15.01 -9.66
CA HIS A 304 -15.88 15.90 -9.96
C HIS A 304 -14.76 15.16 -10.71
N LEU A 305 -14.44 13.93 -10.34
CA LEU A 305 -13.45 13.09 -11.03
C LEU A 305 -13.91 12.74 -12.46
N ASN A 306 -15.20 12.46 -12.65
CA ASN A 306 -15.79 12.31 -13.98
C ASN A 306 -15.66 13.61 -14.80
N ALA A 307 -15.92 14.77 -14.20
CA ALA A 307 -15.74 16.08 -14.85
C ALA A 307 -14.27 16.40 -15.19
N LEU A 308 -13.30 15.90 -14.40
CA LEU A 308 -11.87 15.94 -14.75
C LEU A 308 -11.50 15.02 -15.91
N GLY A 309 -12.37 14.07 -16.27
CA GLY A 309 -12.18 13.15 -17.40
C GLY A 309 -11.40 11.90 -17.04
N VAL A 310 -11.33 11.57 -15.75
CA VAL A 310 -10.68 10.35 -15.25
C VAL A 310 -11.71 9.27 -14.88
N GLY A 311 -12.98 9.48 -15.23
CA GLY A 311 -14.03 8.47 -15.20
C GLY A 311 -13.81 7.34 -16.20
N HIS A 312 -14.65 6.31 -16.13
CA HIS A 312 -14.69 5.20 -17.09
C HIS A 312 -16.03 4.49 -17.00
N ALA A 313 -16.51 3.91 -18.12
CA ALA A 313 -17.79 3.22 -18.16
C ALA A 313 -17.92 2.09 -17.13
N SER A 314 -16.83 1.38 -16.82
CA SER A 314 -16.82 0.35 -15.77
C SER A 314 -16.99 0.92 -14.36
N LEU A 315 -16.46 2.12 -14.10
CA LEU A 315 -16.60 2.82 -12.82
C LEU A 315 -18.01 3.42 -12.70
N ASP A 316 -18.55 3.97 -13.78
CA ASP A 316 -19.95 4.43 -13.81
C ASP A 316 -20.91 3.25 -13.60
N ARG A 317 -20.61 2.08 -14.19
CA ARG A 317 -21.37 0.84 -13.96
C ARG A 317 -21.27 0.37 -12.51
N LEU A 318 -20.09 0.43 -11.89
CA LEU A 318 -19.90 0.13 -10.47
C LEU A 318 -20.81 1.02 -9.63
N CYS A 319 -20.72 2.35 -9.78
CA CYS A 319 -21.54 3.30 -9.03
C CYS A 319 -23.04 3.12 -9.30
N GLN A 320 -23.44 2.76 -10.52
CA GLN A 320 -24.83 2.49 -10.85
C GLN A 320 -25.37 1.25 -10.11
N VAL A 321 -24.59 0.17 -10.07
CA VAL A 321 -24.98 -1.07 -9.40
C VAL A 321 -25.09 -0.85 -7.89
N THR A 322 -24.13 -0.16 -7.28
CA THR A 322 -24.15 0.12 -5.84
C THR A 322 -25.27 1.08 -5.46
N MET A 323 -25.50 2.12 -6.25
CA MET A 323 -26.59 3.08 -6.02
C MET A 323 -27.97 2.44 -6.15
N ALA A 324 -28.14 1.42 -7.00
CA ALA A 324 -29.41 0.67 -7.10
C ALA A 324 -29.80 -0.05 -5.80
N HIS A 325 -28.85 -0.23 -4.88
CA HIS A 325 -29.09 -0.76 -3.53
C HIS A 325 -28.88 0.31 -2.43
N GLY A 326 -28.85 1.59 -2.79
CA GLY A 326 -28.67 2.69 -1.84
C GLY A 326 -27.28 2.78 -1.22
N LEU A 327 -26.25 2.27 -1.90
CA LEU A 327 -24.85 2.39 -1.47
C LEU A 327 -24.08 3.34 -2.37
N HIS A 328 -23.22 4.14 -1.74
CA HIS A 328 -22.50 5.21 -2.42
C HIS A 328 -21.07 4.79 -2.71
N SER A 329 -20.58 5.14 -3.90
CA SER A 329 -19.30 4.65 -4.39
C SER A 329 -18.56 5.65 -5.24
N LYS A 330 -17.24 5.56 -5.20
CA LYS A 330 -16.36 6.34 -6.05
C LYS A 330 -15.15 5.54 -6.49
N LEU A 331 -14.54 5.95 -7.59
CA LEU A 331 -13.22 5.46 -7.99
C LEU A 331 -12.17 5.79 -6.93
N THR A 332 -11.08 5.01 -6.88
CA THR A 332 -9.91 5.33 -6.06
C THR A 332 -8.62 5.23 -6.88
N GLY A 333 -7.71 6.18 -6.65
CA GLY A 333 -6.46 6.32 -7.40
C GLY A 333 -6.65 6.98 -8.77
N ALA A 334 -6.01 6.44 -9.80
CA ALA A 334 -5.88 7.12 -11.09
C ALA A 334 -7.19 7.28 -11.88
N GLY A 335 -8.21 6.46 -11.62
CA GLY A 335 -9.42 6.40 -12.47
C GLY A 335 -9.18 5.64 -13.78
N GLY A 336 -10.03 5.84 -14.80
CA GLY A 336 -9.90 5.20 -16.11
C GLY A 336 -10.07 3.68 -16.11
N GLY A 337 -10.71 3.11 -15.07
CA GLY A 337 -10.67 1.70 -14.74
C GLY A 337 -10.10 1.48 -13.34
N GLY A 338 -9.39 0.36 -13.13
CA GLY A 338 -8.83 -0.01 -11.82
C GLY A 338 -9.91 -0.20 -10.75
N CYS A 339 -9.69 0.32 -9.54
CA CYS A 339 -10.56 0.07 -8.39
C CYS A 339 -11.51 1.23 -8.05
N GLY A 340 -12.63 0.87 -7.43
CA GLY A 340 -13.52 1.78 -6.69
C GLY A 340 -13.76 1.30 -5.26
N ILE A 341 -14.19 2.24 -4.41
CA ILE A 341 -14.59 2.03 -3.01
C ILE A 341 -16.08 2.28 -2.88
N THR A 342 -16.77 1.43 -2.12
CA THR A 342 -18.18 1.57 -1.73
C THR A 342 -18.25 1.64 -0.22
N LEU A 343 -18.86 2.68 0.35
CA LEU A 343 -19.00 2.78 1.80
C LEU A 343 -20.10 1.83 2.29
N LEU A 344 -19.83 1.09 3.36
CA LEU A 344 -20.82 0.25 4.03
C LEU A 344 -21.22 0.89 5.35
N ARG A 345 -22.50 1.24 5.47
CA ARG A 345 -23.08 1.77 6.70
C ARG A 345 -23.19 0.69 7.78
N PRO A 346 -23.17 1.05 9.08
CA PRO A 346 -23.20 0.06 10.17
C PRO A 346 -24.50 -0.74 10.29
N ASP A 347 -25.60 -0.23 9.73
CA ASP A 347 -26.94 -0.81 9.76
C ASP A 347 -27.24 -1.79 8.62
N LEU A 348 -26.30 -2.01 7.70
CA LEU A 348 -26.45 -2.96 6.60
C LEU A 348 -26.36 -4.40 7.08
N GLU A 349 -27.31 -5.22 6.63
CA GLU A 349 -27.34 -6.64 6.93
C GLU A 349 -26.43 -7.43 5.96
N GLN A 350 -25.81 -8.51 6.44
CA GLN A 350 -24.88 -9.30 5.62
C GLN A 350 -25.49 -9.82 4.30
N PRO A 351 -26.76 -10.25 4.22
CA PRO A 351 -27.38 -10.66 2.96
C PRO A 351 -27.41 -9.54 1.90
N GLU A 352 -27.54 -8.28 2.32
CA GLU A 352 -27.54 -7.13 1.41
C GLU A 352 -26.13 -6.91 0.83
N VAL A 353 -25.11 -7.02 1.69
CA VAL A 353 -23.70 -6.93 1.28
C VAL A 353 -23.33 -8.06 0.32
N GLU A 354 -23.78 -9.30 0.57
CA GLU A 354 -23.53 -10.43 -0.33
C GLU A 354 -24.28 -10.30 -1.66
N ALA A 355 -25.53 -9.83 -1.65
CA ALA A 355 -26.27 -9.54 -2.89
C ALA A 355 -25.54 -8.49 -3.74
N MET A 356 -24.96 -7.47 -3.09
CA MET A 356 -24.16 -6.45 -3.75
C MET A 356 -22.89 -7.04 -4.38
N LYS A 357 -22.13 -7.83 -3.61
CA LYS A 357 -20.93 -8.50 -4.11
C LYS A 357 -21.24 -9.38 -5.32
N GLN A 358 -22.33 -10.14 -5.28
CA GLN A 358 -22.79 -10.95 -6.40
C GLN A 358 -23.16 -10.10 -7.63
N ALA A 359 -23.85 -8.98 -7.45
CA ALA A 359 -24.19 -8.07 -8.54
C ALA A 359 -22.94 -7.47 -9.21
N LEU A 360 -21.94 -7.07 -8.41
CA LEU A 360 -20.66 -6.56 -8.92
C LEU A 360 -19.84 -7.65 -9.62
N THR A 361 -19.79 -8.86 -9.06
CA THR A 361 -19.13 -10.02 -9.68
C THR A 361 -19.81 -10.44 -10.99
N SER A 362 -21.14 -10.31 -11.09
CA SER A 362 -21.86 -10.56 -12.35
C SER A 362 -21.49 -9.58 -13.47
N CYS A 363 -20.95 -8.41 -13.13
CA CYS A 363 -20.37 -7.46 -14.08
C CYS A 363 -18.93 -7.81 -14.48
N GLY A 364 -18.38 -8.93 -14.00
CA GLY A 364 -17.01 -9.39 -14.24
C GLY A 364 -15.96 -8.81 -13.30
N PHE A 365 -16.37 -8.04 -12.28
CA PHE A 365 -15.45 -7.40 -11.33
C PHE A 365 -15.02 -8.35 -10.21
N ASP A 366 -13.87 -8.09 -9.61
CA ASP A 366 -13.53 -8.69 -8.32
C ASP A 366 -13.99 -7.76 -7.20
N CYS A 367 -14.49 -8.32 -6.11
CA CYS A 367 -15.04 -7.57 -5.00
C CYS A 367 -14.57 -8.16 -3.68
N TRP A 368 -14.08 -7.31 -2.78
CA TRP A 368 -13.66 -7.66 -1.43
C TRP A 368 -14.42 -6.82 -0.42
N GLU A 369 -15.02 -7.47 0.57
CA GLU A 369 -15.48 -6.80 1.78
C GLU A 369 -14.28 -6.62 2.72
N THR A 370 -14.00 -5.38 3.10
CA THR A 370 -12.84 -5.04 3.93
C THR A 370 -13.11 -3.73 4.69
N SER A 371 -12.09 -3.15 5.31
CA SER A 371 -12.19 -1.88 6.01
C SER A 371 -11.07 -0.92 5.62
N ILE A 372 -11.32 0.37 5.80
CA ILE A 372 -10.32 1.44 5.70
C ILE A 372 -10.04 2.03 7.09
N GLY A 373 -8.88 2.66 7.24
CA GLY A 373 -8.40 3.14 8.54
C GLY A 373 -7.69 2.05 9.35
N ALA A 374 -7.22 0.99 8.69
CA ALA A 374 -6.59 -0.16 9.33
C ALA A 374 -5.30 0.20 10.09
N PRO A 375 -4.89 -0.58 11.11
CA PRO A 375 -3.56 -0.44 11.71
C PRO A 375 -2.45 -0.63 10.68
N GLY A 376 -1.35 0.10 10.85
CA GLY A 376 -0.16 0.01 10.01
C GLY A 376 0.63 -1.27 10.23
N VAL A 377 1.94 -1.20 10.01
CA VAL A 377 2.82 -2.35 10.16
C VAL A 377 2.72 -2.95 11.57
N SER A 378 2.58 -4.28 11.63
CA SER A 378 2.34 -5.04 12.86
C SER A 378 3.09 -6.37 12.82
N VAL A 379 3.55 -6.84 13.98
CA VAL A 379 4.08 -8.20 14.19
C VAL A 379 3.00 -9.10 14.79
N HIS A 380 3.04 -10.38 14.45
CA HIS A 380 2.01 -11.37 14.78
C HIS A 380 2.60 -12.61 15.43
N THR A 381 1.82 -13.26 16.28
CA THR A 381 2.03 -14.66 16.63
C THR A 381 1.54 -15.55 15.49
N ALA A 382 2.10 -16.76 15.36
CA ALA A 382 1.58 -17.71 14.35
C ALA A 382 0.10 -18.07 14.59
N ALA A 383 -0.36 -18.03 15.84
CA ALA A 383 -1.75 -18.34 16.20
C ALA A 383 -2.74 -17.23 15.79
N SER A 384 -2.29 -15.98 15.61
CA SER A 384 -3.18 -14.86 15.24
C SER A 384 -3.42 -14.76 13.73
N LEU A 385 -2.68 -15.50 12.91
CA LEU A 385 -2.86 -15.50 11.47
C LEU A 385 -3.98 -16.46 11.03
N ASP A 386 -4.79 -16.01 10.08
CA ASP A 386 -5.82 -16.84 9.48
C ASP A 386 -5.20 -18.08 8.78
N PRO A 387 -5.89 -19.24 8.78
CA PRO A 387 -5.37 -20.47 8.18
C PRO A 387 -4.92 -20.32 6.72
N PRO A 388 -5.62 -19.61 5.82
CA PRO A 388 -5.17 -19.41 4.43
C PRO A 388 -3.83 -18.66 4.35
N VAL A 389 -3.63 -17.68 5.23
CA VAL A 389 -2.39 -16.89 5.28
C VAL A 389 -1.22 -17.77 5.70
N ARG A 390 -1.41 -18.61 6.73
CA ARG A 390 -0.39 -19.55 7.19
C ARG A 390 0.00 -20.55 6.11
N GLN A 391 -0.98 -21.17 5.46
CA GLN A 391 -0.74 -22.12 4.37
C GLN A 391 0.06 -21.48 3.23
N ALA A 392 -0.33 -20.27 2.82
CA ALA A 392 0.36 -19.54 1.76
C ALA A 392 1.81 -19.16 2.11
N LEU A 393 2.11 -18.85 3.39
CA LEU A 393 3.47 -18.51 3.85
C LEU A 393 4.37 -19.73 4.07
N ASP A 394 3.79 -20.89 4.38
CA ASP A 394 4.53 -22.15 4.57
C ASP A 394 4.79 -22.88 3.23
N GLY A 395 4.15 -22.44 2.14
CA GLY A 395 4.32 -23.01 0.80
C GLY A 395 3.65 -24.37 0.62
N LEU A 396 2.55 -24.63 1.35
CA LEU A 396 1.75 -25.86 1.29
C LEU A 396 0.46 -25.68 0.47
#